data_AF-A0A255RDW7-F1
#
_entry.id   AF-A0A255RDW7-F1
#
_cell.length_a   1.000
_cell.length_b   1.000
_cell.length_c   1.000
_cell.angle_alpha   90.00
_cell.angle_beta   90.00
_cell.angle_gamma   90.00
#
_symmetry.space_group_name_H-M   'P 1'
#
loop_
_entity.id
_entity.type
_entity.pdbx_description
1 polymer ?
#
loop_
_entity_poly.entity_id
_entity_poly.type
_entity_poly.pdbx_seq_one_letter_code
_entity_poly.pdbx_strand_id
1 'polypeptide(L)'
;MDANEFDPQELPPEAIGESEQERPQPADDPIVDTAPPEKTSLFDEMRATIDRLERDKTSRGDLKILSRTLLELRYAFKVFRPYRRRRKVTIFGSARTQPDHPDYQSAVELGRAMAGHGWMVITGAGGGIMHAGHVGAGKEASMGLNIMLPFEQGANPVIEGDSKLVTMKYFFTRKLMFVKECSAVVCCPGGFGTLDEALETLTLMQTGKQTMLPLVLLDHPEGNYWSDFGKFVDRNLGQGGMISPDDTSLYKITNDVNIAVQEILRFYRRYHSMRYVRDRLVFRLKERLTDAKLASLNENFSDILVKGKIEQTKSLPEEAGEPDLAGLPRLVLNFNRRSLGRLRKLIDEINAD
;
A
#
# COMPACT_ATOMS: atom_id res chain seq x y z
N MET A 1 8.73 -23.62 15.49
CA MET A 1 9.75 -23.12 14.56
C MET A 1 9.00 -22.79 13.27
N ASP A 2 8.66 -21.52 13.07
CA ASP A 2 7.94 -21.07 11.88
C ASP A 2 8.93 -21.06 10.71
N ALA A 3 8.85 -22.08 9.85
CA ALA A 3 9.83 -22.38 8.79
C ALA A 3 9.82 -21.40 7.59
N ASN A 4 9.28 -20.19 7.73
CA ASN A 4 9.07 -19.25 6.63
C ASN A 4 9.47 -17.79 6.95
N GLU A 5 10.14 -17.52 8.09
CA GLU A 5 10.72 -16.19 8.28
C GLU A 5 11.99 -16.05 7.43
N PHE A 6 11.88 -15.17 6.44
CA PHE A 6 12.97 -14.76 5.57
C PHE A 6 13.99 -13.91 6.36
N ASP A 7 15.30 -14.08 6.14
CA ASP A 7 16.34 -13.25 6.77
C ASP A 7 16.40 -11.86 6.11
N PRO A 8 15.99 -10.76 6.78
CA PRO A 8 16.02 -9.42 6.20
C PRO A 8 17.41 -8.99 5.70
N GLN A 9 18.50 -9.60 6.18
CA GLN A 9 19.87 -9.31 5.73
C GLN A 9 20.17 -9.79 4.30
N GLU A 10 19.34 -10.67 3.75
CA GLU A 10 19.47 -11.17 2.37
C GLU A 10 18.77 -10.27 1.33
N LEU A 11 18.06 -9.21 1.74
CA LEU A 11 17.40 -8.27 0.82
C LEU A 11 18.21 -7.01 0.57
N PRO A 12 18.09 -6.45 -0.66
CA PRO A 12 18.46 -5.06 -0.91
C PRO A 12 17.73 -4.11 0.05
N PRO A 13 18.38 -3.04 0.56
CA PRO A 13 17.77 -2.08 1.49
C PRO A 13 16.48 -1.42 0.99
N GLU A 14 16.29 -1.31 -0.32
CA GLU A 14 15.07 -0.79 -0.95
C GLU A 14 13.86 -1.72 -0.81
N ALA A 15 14.07 -3.03 -0.61
CA ALA A 15 13.03 -4.02 -0.41
C ALA A 15 12.65 -4.23 1.07
N ILE A 16 13.42 -3.67 1.99
CA ILE A 16 13.14 -3.74 3.42
C ILE A 16 12.14 -2.64 3.79
N GLY A 17 10.96 -3.06 4.25
CA GLY A 17 9.92 -2.21 4.81
C GLY A 17 9.96 -2.22 6.34
N GLU A 18 8.92 -1.64 6.93
CA GLU A 18 8.79 -1.52 8.38
C GLU A 18 8.46 -2.87 9.05
N SER A 19 8.91 -3.06 10.29
CA SER A 19 8.48 -4.18 11.13
C SER A 19 7.08 -3.93 11.68
N GLU A 20 6.04 -4.39 10.99
CA GLU A 20 4.68 -4.34 11.57
C GLU A 20 4.47 -5.30 12.75
N GLN A 21 5.33 -6.30 12.94
CA GLN A 21 5.15 -7.29 14.01
C GLN A 21 5.31 -6.71 15.41
N GLU A 22 6.12 -5.65 15.53
CA GLU A 22 6.49 -5.02 16.80
C GLU A 22 5.87 -3.63 16.97
N ARG A 23 5.03 -3.18 16.01
CA ARG A 23 4.37 -1.88 16.14
C ARG A 23 3.37 -1.89 17.29
N PRO A 24 3.41 -0.87 18.18
CA PRO A 24 2.41 -0.71 19.23
C PRO A 24 1.03 -0.34 18.67
N GLN A 25 0.96 0.33 17.50
CA GLN A 25 -0.28 0.78 16.84
C GLN A 25 -0.13 0.82 15.30
N PRO A 26 -1.23 0.74 14.52
CA PRO A 26 -1.22 0.94 13.07
C PRO A 26 -0.63 2.30 12.65
N ALA A 27 -0.09 2.39 11.42
CA ALA A 27 0.54 3.62 10.92
C ALA A 27 -0.44 4.81 10.82
N ASP A 28 -1.71 4.52 10.53
CA ASP A 28 -2.78 5.51 10.36
C ASP A 28 -3.42 5.92 11.69
N ASP A 29 -3.14 5.21 12.78
CA ASP A 29 -3.62 5.56 14.11
C ASP A 29 -2.67 6.58 14.76
N PRO A 30 -3.20 7.73 15.24
CA PRO A 30 -2.37 8.73 15.88
C PRO A 30 -1.91 8.23 17.26
N ILE A 31 -0.62 8.40 17.59
CA ILE A 31 -0.19 8.21 18.98
C ILE A 31 -0.85 9.29 19.83
N VAL A 32 -1.61 8.86 20.83
CA VAL A 32 -2.24 9.68 21.87
C VAL A 32 -1.59 9.41 23.23
N ASP A 33 -1.82 10.29 24.21
CA ASP A 33 -1.17 10.21 25.53
C ASP A 33 -1.54 8.98 26.36
N THR A 34 -2.62 8.30 25.98
CA THR A 34 -3.01 7.02 26.57
C THR A 34 -2.21 5.89 25.91
N ALA A 35 -1.58 5.04 26.73
CA ALA A 35 -0.93 3.83 26.25
C ALA A 35 -1.88 3.01 25.37
N PRO A 36 -1.39 2.38 24.28
CA PRO A 36 -2.20 1.46 23.48
C PRO A 36 -2.79 0.37 24.39
N PRO A 37 -4.03 -0.08 24.13
CA PRO A 37 -4.56 -1.23 24.85
C PRO A 37 -3.62 -2.44 24.69
N GLU A 38 -3.27 -3.10 25.79
CA GLU A 38 -2.49 -4.35 25.72
C GLU A 38 -3.21 -5.39 24.86
N LYS A 39 -2.48 -6.30 24.21
CA LYS A 39 -3.09 -7.38 23.40
C LYS A 39 -4.16 -8.16 24.17
N THR A 40 -3.95 -8.40 25.47
CA THR A 40 -4.92 -9.05 26.37
C THR A 40 -6.23 -8.27 26.43
N SER A 41 -6.16 -6.94 26.54
CA SER A 41 -7.34 -6.08 26.55
C SER A 41 -8.13 -6.08 25.23
N LEU A 42 -7.45 -6.21 24.08
CA LEU A 42 -8.11 -6.36 22.78
C LEU A 42 -8.85 -7.70 22.66
N PHE A 43 -8.30 -8.80 23.20
CA PHE A 43 -9.03 -10.08 23.23
C PHE A 43 -10.28 -10.00 24.11
N ASP A 44 -10.20 -9.31 25.24
CA ASP A 44 -11.35 -9.11 26.12
C ASP A 44 -12.41 -8.23 25.47
N GLU A 45 -12.03 -7.19 24.73
CA GLU A 45 -12.96 -6.38 23.93
C GLU A 45 -13.65 -7.19 22.84
N MET A 46 -12.91 -8.06 22.13
CA MET A 46 -13.48 -8.98 21.15
C MET A 46 -14.48 -9.95 21.80
N ARG A 47 -14.14 -10.56 22.95
CA ARG A 47 -15.05 -11.45 23.70
C ARG A 47 -16.30 -10.70 24.15
N ALA A 48 -16.14 -9.52 24.75
CA ALA A 48 -17.26 -8.70 25.19
C ALA A 48 -18.17 -8.31 24.03
N THR A 49 -17.61 -8.08 22.84
CA THR A 49 -18.39 -7.84 21.61
C THR A 49 -19.22 -9.07 21.22
N ILE A 50 -18.64 -10.28 21.28
CA ILE A 50 -19.37 -11.53 21.03
C ILE A 50 -20.52 -11.69 22.04
N ASP A 51 -20.27 -11.45 23.32
CA ASP A 51 -21.30 -11.55 24.38
C ASP A 51 -22.43 -10.52 24.16
N ARG A 52 -22.13 -9.34 23.58
CA ARG A 52 -23.14 -8.35 23.21
C ARG A 52 -23.98 -8.83 22.02
N LEU A 53 -23.35 -9.40 20.99
CA LEU A 53 -24.08 -9.94 19.83
C LEU A 53 -25.10 -11.01 20.23
N GLU A 54 -24.76 -11.86 21.21
CA GLU A 54 -25.67 -12.87 21.76
C GLU A 54 -26.82 -12.23 22.54
N ARG A 55 -26.51 -11.27 23.43
CA ARG A 55 -27.53 -10.50 24.19
C ARG A 55 -28.50 -9.76 23.28
N ASP A 56 -28.00 -9.19 22.19
CA ASP A 56 -28.77 -8.45 21.19
C ASP A 56 -29.58 -9.38 20.28
N LYS A 57 -29.44 -10.70 20.41
CA LYS A 57 -30.10 -11.73 19.57
C LYS A 57 -29.86 -11.47 18.07
N THR A 58 -28.61 -11.15 17.74
CA THR A 58 -28.18 -10.82 16.37
C THR A 58 -28.63 -11.87 15.36
N SER A 59 -29.05 -11.42 14.18
CA SER A 59 -29.57 -12.32 13.14
C SER A 59 -28.52 -13.34 12.67
N ARG A 60 -28.97 -14.53 12.27
CA ARG A 60 -28.08 -15.58 11.72
C ARG A 60 -27.32 -15.09 10.48
N GLY A 61 -27.91 -14.21 9.69
CA GLY A 61 -27.27 -13.61 8.51
C GLY A 61 -26.04 -12.78 8.89
N ASP A 62 -26.21 -11.89 9.86
CA ASP A 62 -25.14 -10.99 10.33
C ASP A 62 -24.04 -11.79 11.04
N LEU A 63 -24.40 -12.75 11.88
CA LEU A 63 -23.44 -13.65 12.54
C LEU A 63 -22.59 -14.42 11.53
N LYS A 64 -23.17 -14.85 10.40
CA LYS A 64 -22.44 -15.54 9.34
C LYS A 64 -21.41 -14.63 8.66
N ILE A 65 -21.76 -13.35 8.44
CA ILE A 65 -20.84 -12.36 7.89
C ILE A 65 -19.69 -12.12 8.88
N LEU A 66 -20.00 -11.79 10.13
CA LEU A 66 -19.00 -11.50 11.16
C LEU A 66 -18.04 -12.68 11.41
N SER A 67 -18.60 -13.88 11.60
CA SER A 67 -17.80 -15.09 11.81
C SER A 67 -16.86 -15.37 10.64
N ARG A 68 -17.38 -15.25 9.41
CA ARG A 68 -16.57 -15.52 8.21
C ARG A 68 -15.52 -14.43 7.97
N THR A 69 -15.85 -13.16 8.17
CA THR A 69 -14.90 -12.04 8.12
C THR A 69 -13.74 -12.26 9.09
N LEU A 70 -14.03 -12.60 10.35
CA LEU A 70 -13.00 -12.83 11.35
C LEU A 70 -12.09 -14.01 10.98
N LEU A 71 -12.69 -15.10 10.47
CA LEU A 71 -11.93 -16.26 9.98
C LEU A 71 -10.98 -15.89 8.84
N GLU A 72 -11.48 -15.14 7.84
CA GLU A 72 -10.73 -14.76 6.65
C GLU A 72 -9.57 -13.82 6.99
N LEU A 73 -9.84 -12.77 7.78
CA LEU A 73 -8.80 -11.82 8.19
C LEU A 73 -7.74 -12.49 9.07
N ARG A 74 -8.14 -13.30 10.05
CA ARG A 74 -7.20 -14.05 10.91
C ARG A 74 -6.29 -14.96 10.08
N TYR A 75 -6.83 -15.67 9.09
CA TYR A 75 -6.05 -16.54 8.22
C TYR A 75 -5.11 -15.73 7.31
N ALA A 76 -5.62 -14.67 6.67
CA ALA A 76 -4.82 -13.80 5.82
C ALA A 76 -3.66 -13.16 6.59
N PHE A 77 -3.91 -12.62 7.78
CA PHE A 77 -2.86 -12.07 8.65
C PHE A 77 -1.81 -13.11 9.01
N LYS A 78 -2.21 -14.37 9.27
CA LYS A 78 -1.26 -15.45 9.53
C LYS A 78 -0.35 -15.70 8.32
N VAL A 79 -0.90 -15.74 7.11
CA VAL A 79 -0.15 -16.01 5.88
C VAL A 79 0.82 -14.87 5.54
N PHE A 80 0.38 -13.62 5.71
CA PHE A 80 1.18 -12.46 5.34
C PHE A 80 2.22 -12.06 6.39
N ARG A 81 2.01 -12.40 7.67
CA ARG A 81 2.87 -12.01 8.80
C ARG A 81 4.38 -12.25 8.57
N PRO A 82 4.84 -13.42 8.09
CA PRO A 82 6.28 -13.67 7.88
C PRO A 82 6.92 -12.75 6.84
N TYR A 83 6.12 -12.21 5.91
CA TYR A 83 6.59 -11.43 4.78
C TYR A 83 6.44 -9.91 4.98
N ARG A 84 5.90 -9.42 6.10
CA ARG A 84 5.57 -8.00 6.28
C ARG A 84 6.77 -7.05 6.18
N ARG A 85 7.96 -7.51 6.60
CA ARG A 85 9.20 -6.74 6.46
C ARG A 85 9.70 -6.62 5.02
N ARG A 86 9.22 -7.47 4.11
CA ARG A 86 9.56 -7.42 2.68
C ARG A 86 8.49 -6.59 1.95
N ARG A 87 8.92 -5.55 1.24
CA ARG A 87 7.99 -4.70 0.48
C ARG A 87 7.33 -5.47 -0.63
N LYS A 88 6.09 -5.07 -0.90
CA LYS A 88 5.18 -5.73 -1.81
C LYS A 88 4.63 -4.71 -2.79
N VAL A 89 4.64 -5.04 -4.08
CA VAL A 89 3.90 -4.31 -5.10
C VAL A 89 2.66 -5.11 -5.45
N THR A 90 1.49 -4.48 -5.41
CA THR A 90 0.26 -5.10 -5.90
C THR A 90 0.09 -4.78 -7.37
N ILE A 91 -0.12 -5.81 -8.21
CA ILE A 91 -0.40 -5.64 -9.63
C ILE A 91 -1.86 -5.98 -9.90
N PHE A 92 -2.60 -5.00 -10.45
CA PHE A 92 -3.97 -5.16 -10.93
C PHE A 92 -4.03 -5.06 -12.45
N GLY A 93 -5.02 -5.71 -13.05
CA GLY A 93 -5.29 -5.63 -14.48
C GLY A 93 -6.29 -6.68 -14.92
N SER A 94 -6.59 -6.70 -16.22
CA SER A 94 -7.58 -7.61 -16.78
C SER A 94 -7.25 -9.09 -16.55
N ALA A 95 -8.22 -9.86 -16.07
CA ALA A 95 -8.16 -11.32 -16.00
C ALA A 95 -8.21 -12.01 -17.37
N ARG A 96 -8.47 -11.25 -18.44
CA ARG A 96 -8.78 -11.76 -19.79
C ARG A 96 -7.66 -11.52 -20.81
N THR A 97 -6.66 -10.71 -20.47
CA THR A 97 -5.53 -10.40 -21.35
C THR A 97 -4.76 -11.67 -21.68
N GLN A 98 -4.53 -11.92 -22.97
CA GLN A 98 -3.85 -13.13 -23.43
C GLN A 98 -2.32 -13.00 -23.26
N PRO A 99 -1.58 -14.13 -23.12
CA PRO A 99 -0.13 -14.10 -22.93
C PRO A 99 0.66 -13.40 -24.03
N ASP A 100 0.18 -13.40 -25.27
CA ASP A 100 0.80 -12.74 -26.42
C ASP A 100 0.52 -11.22 -26.49
N HIS A 101 -0.40 -10.72 -25.67
CA HIS A 101 -0.75 -9.29 -25.65
C HIS A 101 0.37 -8.43 -25.04
N PRO A 102 0.68 -7.24 -25.59
CA PRO A 102 1.71 -6.34 -25.05
C PRO A 102 1.56 -5.97 -23.57
N ASP A 103 0.33 -5.75 -23.09
CA ASP A 103 0.07 -5.52 -21.65
C ASP A 103 0.48 -6.70 -20.77
N TYR A 104 0.28 -7.94 -21.25
CA TYR A 104 0.72 -9.12 -20.52
C TYR A 104 2.24 -9.13 -20.41
N GLN A 105 2.95 -8.87 -21.50
CA GLN A 105 4.42 -8.82 -21.52
C GLN A 105 4.96 -7.71 -20.60
N SER A 106 4.32 -6.55 -20.61
CA SER A 106 4.67 -5.42 -19.72
C SER A 106 4.49 -5.80 -18.24
N ALA A 107 3.42 -6.53 -17.90
CA ALA A 107 3.20 -7.02 -16.55
C ALA A 107 4.18 -8.13 -16.13
N VAL A 108 4.59 -9.01 -17.05
CA VAL A 108 5.67 -9.99 -16.82
C VAL A 108 7.00 -9.26 -16.55
N GLU A 109 7.34 -8.27 -17.36
CA GLU A 109 8.57 -7.49 -17.20
C GLU A 109 8.58 -6.75 -15.87
N LEU A 110 7.47 -6.10 -15.50
CA LEU A 110 7.29 -5.44 -14.21
C LEU A 110 7.48 -6.42 -13.04
N GLY A 111 6.79 -7.57 -13.09
CA GLY A 111 6.90 -8.59 -12.04
C GLY A 111 8.35 -9.07 -11.87
N ARG A 112 9.06 -9.30 -12.99
CA ARG A 112 10.46 -9.71 -12.99
C ARG A 112 11.38 -8.64 -12.41
N ALA A 113 11.21 -7.39 -12.82
CA ALA A 113 12.04 -6.29 -12.34
C ALA A 113 11.86 -6.07 -10.83
N MET A 114 10.61 -6.06 -10.35
CA MET A 114 10.33 -5.88 -8.92
C MET A 114 10.87 -7.03 -8.07
N ALA A 115 10.71 -8.28 -8.52
CA ALA A 115 11.33 -9.43 -7.86
C ALA A 115 12.87 -9.36 -7.87
N GLY A 116 13.48 -8.88 -8.96
CA GLY A 116 14.93 -8.63 -9.06
C GLY A 116 15.44 -7.59 -8.05
N HIS A 117 14.61 -6.61 -7.69
CA HIS A 117 14.89 -5.67 -6.60
C HIS A 117 14.56 -6.22 -5.21
N GLY A 118 14.26 -7.52 -5.08
CA GLY A 118 13.91 -8.14 -3.81
C GLY A 118 12.49 -7.83 -3.33
N TRP A 119 11.64 -7.19 -4.13
CA TRP A 119 10.23 -7.01 -3.76
C TRP A 119 9.45 -8.31 -3.94
N MET A 120 8.29 -8.40 -3.30
CA MET A 120 7.29 -9.39 -3.62
C MET A 120 6.19 -8.78 -4.48
N VAL A 121 5.49 -9.62 -5.24
CA VAL A 121 4.36 -9.25 -6.08
C VAL A 121 3.09 -9.88 -5.51
N ILE A 122 2.10 -9.04 -5.21
CA ILE A 122 0.75 -9.48 -4.86
C ILE A 122 -0.14 -9.33 -6.08
N THR A 123 -0.93 -10.35 -6.40
CA THR A 123 -2.02 -10.22 -7.36
C THR A 123 -3.31 -10.85 -6.85
N GLY A 124 -4.38 -10.69 -7.60
CA GLY A 124 -5.63 -11.43 -7.37
C GLY A 124 -5.55 -12.93 -7.68
N ALA A 125 -4.39 -13.43 -8.12
CA ALA A 125 -4.11 -14.82 -8.42
C ALA A 125 -4.97 -15.44 -9.55
N GLY A 126 -5.77 -14.67 -10.27
CA GLY A 126 -6.48 -15.14 -11.47
C GLY A 126 -5.60 -15.20 -12.72
N GLY A 127 -6.25 -15.33 -13.88
CA GLY A 127 -5.61 -15.29 -15.19
C GLY A 127 -5.17 -13.89 -15.65
N GLY A 128 -4.79 -13.78 -16.92
CA GLY A 128 -4.40 -12.52 -17.57
C GLY A 128 -3.27 -11.77 -16.87
N ILE A 129 -3.43 -10.47 -16.62
CA ILE A 129 -2.40 -9.63 -15.99
C ILE A 129 -1.98 -10.14 -14.61
N MET A 130 -2.92 -10.69 -13.84
CA MET A 130 -2.59 -11.26 -12.52
C MET A 130 -1.65 -12.45 -12.65
N HIS A 131 -1.87 -13.29 -13.66
CA HIS A 131 -0.95 -14.38 -13.99
C HIS A 131 0.40 -13.86 -14.50
N ALA A 132 0.38 -12.85 -15.38
CA ALA A 132 1.60 -12.21 -15.90
C ALA A 132 2.51 -11.69 -14.77
N GLY A 133 1.95 -10.98 -13.80
CA GLY A 133 2.71 -10.48 -12.65
C GLY A 133 3.40 -11.60 -11.86
N HIS A 134 2.69 -12.71 -11.60
CA HIS A 134 3.29 -13.88 -10.95
C HIS A 134 4.33 -14.60 -11.83
N VAL A 135 4.09 -14.73 -13.14
CA VAL A 135 5.06 -15.32 -14.08
C VAL A 135 6.36 -14.54 -14.07
N GLY A 136 6.27 -13.20 -14.11
CA GLY A 136 7.42 -12.31 -14.01
C GLY A 136 8.18 -12.48 -12.70
N ALA A 137 7.46 -12.43 -11.58
CA ALA A 137 8.05 -12.48 -10.25
C ALA A 137 8.61 -13.87 -9.86
N GLY A 138 8.04 -14.93 -10.42
CA GLY A 138 8.29 -16.30 -9.98
C GLY A 138 7.56 -16.64 -8.67
N LYS A 139 7.49 -17.94 -8.37
CA LYS A 139 6.71 -18.48 -7.23
C LYS A 139 7.18 -17.96 -5.87
N GLU A 140 8.48 -17.81 -5.66
CA GLU A 140 9.04 -17.38 -4.37
C GLU A 140 8.69 -15.93 -4.02
N ALA A 141 8.66 -15.05 -5.02
CA ALA A 141 8.31 -13.64 -4.83
C ALA A 141 6.80 -13.36 -5.00
N SER A 142 5.97 -14.36 -5.29
CA SER A 142 4.54 -14.18 -5.55
C SER A 142 3.66 -14.42 -4.33
N MET A 143 2.63 -13.60 -4.12
CA MET A 143 1.57 -13.82 -3.13
C MET A 143 0.19 -13.62 -3.76
N GLY A 144 -0.77 -14.48 -3.40
CA GLY A 144 -2.09 -14.47 -4.02
C GLY A 144 -3.21 -14.14 -3.04
N LEU A 145 -4.05 -13.18 -3.41
CA LEU A 145 -5.34 -12.93 -2.76
C LEU A 145 -6.47 -13.29 -3.73
N ASN A 146 -6.87 -14.56 -3.74
CA ASN A 146 -7.94 -15.04 -4.61
C ASN A 146 -9.33 -14.75 -4.03
N ILE A 147 -10.36 -14.75 -4.89
CA ILE A 147 -11.77 -14.58 -4.51
C ILE A 147 -12.58 -15.79 -4.96
N MET A 148 -13.49 -16.28 -4.13
CA MET A 148 -14.43 -17.33 -4.52
C MET A 148 -15.55 -16.75 -5.36
N LEU A 149 -15.52 -17.02 -6.67
CA LEU A 149 -16.65 -16.77 -7.56
C LEU A 149 -17.27 -18.08 -8.05
N PRO A 150 -18.58 -18.10 -8.39
CA PRO A 150 -19.26 -19.33 -8.82
C PRO A 150 -18.76 -19.88 -10.18
N PHE A 151 -18.08 -19.05 -10.97
CA PHE A 151 -17.76 -19.33 -12.38
C PHE A 151 -16.29 -19.09 -12.73
N GLU A 152 -15.50 -18.53 -11.80
CA GLU A 152 -14.11 -18.15 -12.08
C GLU A 152 -13.17 -19.34 -11.89
N GLN A 153 -12.15 -19.41 -12.74
CA GLN A 153 -11.10 -20.43 -12.67
C GLN A 153 -10.32 -20.30 -11.36
N GLY A 154 -9.70 -21.41 -10.93
CA GLY A 154 -8.83 -21.45 -9.75
C GLY A 154 -7.65 -20.47 -9.84
N ALA A 155 -6.77 -20.52 -8.84
CA ALA A 155 -5.57 -19.69 -8.88
C ALA A 155 -4.67 -20.06 -10.08
N ASN A 156 -3.90 -19.09 -10.57
CA ASN A 156 -2.98 -19.32 -11.67
C ASN A 156 -1.88 -20.33 -11.31
N PRO A 157 -1.31 -21.05 -12.31
CA PRO A 157 -0.40 -22.17 -12.06
C PRO A 157 0.86 -21.83 -11.27
N VAL A 158 1.28 -20.56 -11.23
CA VAL A 158 2.47 -20.12 -10.50
C VAL A 158 2.31 -20.28 -8.99
N ILE A 159 1.11 -19.99 -8.47
CA ILE A 159 0.83 -19.93 -7.03
C ILE A 159 -0.24 -20.94 -6.58
N GLU A 160 -0.77 -21.75 -7.50
CA GLU A 160 -1.72 -22.81 -7.17
C GLU A 160 -1.12 -23.78 -6.14
N GLY A 161 -1.86 -24.02 -5.05
CA GLY A 161 -1.41 -24.87 -3.94
C GLY A 161 -0.30 -24.28 -3.06
N ASP A 162 0.15 -23.05 -3.31
CA ASP A 162 1.19 -22.41 -2.47
C ASP A 162 0.63 -21.91 -1.13
N SER A 163 1.44 -22.00 -0.08
CA SER A 163 1.10 -21.48 1.26
C SER A 163 0.83 -19.97 1.31
N LYS A 164 1.33 -19.21 0.32
CA LYS A 164 1.15 -17.76 0.16
C LYS A 164 -0.13 -17.39 -0.60
N LEU A 165 -0.95 -18.37 -0.96
CA LEU A 165 -2.27 -18.16 -1.57
C LEU A 165 -3.36 -18.13 -0.49
N VAL A 166 -4.11 -17.03 -0.44
CA VAL A 166 -5.27 -16.86 0.43
C VAL A 166 -6.51 -16.73 -0.43
N THR A 167 -7.50 -17.59 -0.20
CA THR A 167 -8.78 -17.55 -0.89
C THR A 167 -9.84 -16.92 0.00
N MET A 168 -10.44 -15.82 -0.46
CA MET A 168 -11.44 -15.05 0.27
C MET A 168 -12.84 -15.25 -0.30
N LYS A 169 -13.87 -15.03 0.53
CA LYS A 169 -15.27 -15.00 0.13
C LYS A 169 -15.75 -13.58 -0.11
N TYR A 170 -15.35 -12.66 0.76
CA TYR A 170 -15.84 -11.29 0.72
C TYR A 170 -14.85 -10.37 0.00
N PHE A 171 -15.38 -9.54 -0.89
CA PHE A 171 -14.58 -8.53 -1.59
C PHE A 171 -13.97 -7.52 -0.63
N PHE A 172 -14.71 -7.06 0.39
CA PHE A 172 -14.21 -6.03 1.30
C PHE A 172 -13.01 -6.50 2.15
N THR A 173 -12.95 -7.77 2.58
CA THR A 173 -11.77 -8.30 3.27
C THR A 173 -10.58 -8.42 2.32
N ARG A 174 -10.83 -8.75 1.05
CA ARG A 174 -9.80 -8.86 0.02
C ARG A 174 -9.17 -7.52 -0.30
N LYS A 175 -10.01 -6.51 -0.52
CA LYS A 175 -9.62 -5.12 -0.75
C LYS A 175 -8.80 -4.56 0.41
N LEU A 176 -9.27 -4.78 1.64
CA LEU A 176 -8.51 -4.43 2.84
C LEU A 176 -7.10 -5.04 2.84
N MET A 177 -6.97 -6.32 2.50
CA MET A 177 -5.66 -6.99 2.46
C MET A 177 -4.75 -6.45 1.36
N PHE A 178 -5.27 -6.11 0.18
CA PHE A 178 -4.45 -5.50 -0.88
C PHE A 178 -3.86 -4.17 -0.44
N VAL A 179 -4.68 -3.30 0.17
CA VAL A 179 -4.24 -1.99 0.63
C VAL A 179 -3.28 -2.14 1.81
N LYS A 180 -3.63 -2.96 2.80
CA LYS A 180 -2.85 -3.14 4.02
C LYS A 180 -1.45 -3.72 3.76
N GLU A 181 -1.34 -4.71 2.89
CA GLU A 181 -0.10 -5.49 2.76
C GLU A 181 0.81 -4.98 1.65
N CYS A 182 0.41 -3.94 0.89
CA CYS A 182 1.22 -3.38 -0.18
C CYS A 182 2.04 -2.16 0.25
N SER A 183 3.14 -1.93 -0.46
CA SER A 183 3.95 -0.72 -0.40
C SER A 183 3.90 0.07 -1.71
N ALA A 184 3.31 -0.49 -2.76
CA ALA A 184 3.13 0.13 -4.06
C ALA A 184 1.96 -0.55 -4.78
N VAL A 185 1.31 0.18 -5.68
CA VAL A 185 0.25 -0.36 -6.55
C VAL A 185 0.58 -0.05 -8.00
N VAL A 186 0.45 -1.03 -8.88
CA VAL A 186 0.52 -0.85 -10.32
C VAL A 186 -0.75 -1.41 -10.96
N CYS A 187 -1.42 -0.58 -11.76
CA CYS A 187 -2.59 -0.96 -12.52
C CYS A 187 -2.24 -1.01 -14.00
N CYS A 188 -2.25 -2.20 -14.60
CA CYS A 188 -2.24 -2.38 -16.05
C CYS A 188 -3.67 -2.26 -16.62
N PRO A 189 -3.88 -2.16 -17.94
CA PRO A 189 -5.22 -2.04 -18.52
C PRO A 189 -6.17 -3.16 -18.09
N GLY A 190 -7.40 -2.77 -17.79
CA GLY A 190 -8.32 -3.62 -17.06
C GLY A 190 -9.80 -3.27 -17.22
N GLY A 191 -10.65 -4.13 -16.67
CA GLY A 191 -12.10 -3.89 -16.60
C GLY A 191 -12.51 -3.24 -15.28
N PHE A 192 -13.77 -3.43 -14.88
CA PHE A 192 -14.32 -2.83 -13.66
C PHE A 192 -13.55 -3.20 -12.39
N GLY A 193 -13.05 -4.43 -12.26
CA GLY A 193 -12.27 -4.81 -11.08
C GLY A 193 -10.98 -3.99 -10.94
N THR A 194 -10.30 -3.70 -12.06
CA THR A 194 -9.08 -2.88 -12.03
C THR A 194 -9.39 -1.42 -11.72
N LEU A 195 -10.46 -0.87 -12.30
CA LEU A 195 -10.91 0.50 -12.03
C LEU A 195 -11.38 0.66 -10.57
N ASP A 196 -12.07 -0.33 -10.03
CA ASP A 196 -12.50 -0.38 -8.64
C ASP A 196 -11.30 -0.27 -7.68
N GLU A 197 -10.27 -1.09 -7.87
CA GLU A 197 -9.06 -1.04 -7.01
C GLU A 197 -8.23 0.23 -7.21
N ALA A 198 -8.13 0.74 -8.45
CA ALA A 198 -7.42 1.99 -8.74
C ALA A 198 -8.10 3.20 -8.07
N LEU A 199 -9.42 3.32 -8.19
CA LEU A 199 -10.20 4.41 -7.61
C LEU A 199 -10.30 4.29 -6.09
N GLU A 200 -10.38 3.08 -5.54
CA GLU A 200 -10.31 2.86 -4.09
C GLU A 200 -8.97 3.33 -3.53
N THR A 201 -7.86 2.91 -4.15
CA THR A 201 -6.50 3.33 -3.73
C THR A 201 -6.35 4.86 -3.77
N LEU A 202 -6.81 5.51 -4.86
CA LEU A 202 -6.79 6.96 -4.98
C LEU A 202 -7.62 7.64 -3.90
N THR A 203 -8.85 7.16 -3.65
CA THR A 203 -9.75 7.73 -2.64
C THR A 203 -9.14 7.61 -1.24
N LEU A 204 -8.52 6.46 -0.92
CA LEU A 204 -7.88 6.25 0.39
C LEU A 204 -6.67 7.17 0.59
N MET A 205 -5.84 7.38 -0.44
CA MET A 205 -4.73 8.33 -0.38
C MET A 205 -5.21 9.78 -0.28
N GLN A 206 -6.20 10.17 -1.09
CA GLN A 206 -6.77 11.52 -1.11
C GLN A 206 -7.39 11.90 0.24
N THR A 207 -8.05 10.94 0.90
CA THR A 207 -8.70 11.15 2.21
C THR A 207 -7.78 10.92 3.41
N GLY A 208 -6.52 10.52 3.17
CA GLY A 208 -5.56 10.20 4.23
C GLY A 208 -5.94 8.97 5.06
N LYS A 209 -6.78 8.08 4.51
CA LYS A 209 -7.17 6.80 5.13
C LYS A 209 -6.20 5.66 4.83
N GLN A 210 -5.21 5.94 3.99
CA GLN A 210 -4.06 5.09 3.73
C GLN A 210 -2.81 5.98 3.71
N THR A 211 -1.71 5.50 4.28
CA THR A 211 -0.42 6.19 4.14
C THR A 211 -0.04 6.36 2.67
N MET A 212 0.70 7.42 2.35
CA MET A 212 1.15 7.66 0.97
C MET A 212 1.98 6.49 0.43
N LEU A 213 1.64 6.04 -0.78
CA LEU A 213 2.35 5.02 -1.55
C LEU A 213 2.41 5.41 -3.03
N PRO A 214 3.35 4.88 -3.81
CA PRO A 214 3.38 5.09 -5.25
C PRO A 214 2.27 4.25 -5.91
N LEU A 215 1.38 4.93 -6.63
CA LEU A 215 0.40 4.34 -7.54
C LEU A 215 0.80 4.63 -8.98
N VAL A 216 1.03 3.58 -9.77
CA VAL A 216 1.38 3.67 -11.18
C VAL A 216 0.25 3.10 -12.04
N LEU A 217 -0.16 3.87 -13.04
CA LEU A 217 -1.09 3.49 -14.09
C LEU A 217 -0.25 3.19 -15.33
N LEU A 218 0.03 1.90 -15.56
CA LEU A 218 1.00 1.42 -16.54
C LEU A 218 0.28 0.92 -17.79
N ASP A 219 0.56 1.55 -18.93
CA ASP A 219 0.21 1.04 -20.27
C ASP A 219 1.38 0.21 -20.84
N HIS A 220 1.12 -0.60 -21.86
CA HIS A 220 2.19 -1.08 -22.75
C HIS A 220 2.74 0.08 -23.62
N PRO A 221 3.92 -0.05 -24.27
CA PRO A 221 4.59 1.07 -24.97
C PRO A 221 3.75 1.85 -25.99
N GLU A 222 2.83 1.17 -26.69
CA GLU A 222 1.93 1.78 -27.68
C GLU A 222 0.51 1.98 -27.15
N GLY A 223 0.28 1.64 -25.89
CA GLY A 223 -1.02 1.72 -25.22
C GLY A 223 -1.36 3.15 -24.82
N ASN A 224 -2.66 3.42 -24.77
CA ASN A 224 -3.19 4.73 -24.42
C ASN A 224 -4.32 4.66 -23.38
N TYR A 225 -4.61 3.49 -22.81
CA TYR A 225 -5.74 3.27 -21.91
C TYR A 225 -5.69 4.22 -20.71
N TRP A 226 -4.56 4.30 -20.03
CA TRP A 226 -4.42 5.19 -18.87
C TRP A 226 -4.23 6.64 -19.25
N SER A 227 -3.60 6.91 -20.40
CA SER A 227 -3.51 8.28 -20.91
C SER A 227 -4.90 8.87 -21.21
N ASP A 228 -5.83 8.07 -21.74
CA ASP A 228 -7.20 8.48 -22.02
C ASP A 228 -8.01 8.62 -20.73
N PHE A 229 -7.80 7.74 -19.75
CA PHE A 229 -8.31 7.92 -18.39
C PHE A 229 -7.81 9.23 -17.76
N GLY A 230 -6.53 9.54 -17.90
CA GLY A 230 -5.93 10.79 -17.42
C GLY A 230 -6.59 12.03 -18.02
N LYS A 231 -6.87 12.02 -19.33
CA LYS A 231 -7.64 13.09 -19.99
C LYS A 231 -9.06 13.19 -19.44
N PHE A 232 -9.72 12.07 -19.14
CA PHE A 232 -11.04 12.08 -18.51
C PHE A 232 -10.98 12.70 -17.11
N VAL A 233 -10.00 12.31 -16.28
CA VAL A 233 -9.81 12.83 -14.92
C VAL A 233 -9.56 14.33 -14.97
N ASP A 234 -8.63 14.80 -15.80
CA ASP A 234 -8.33 16.23 -15.92
C ASP A 234 -9.57 17.02 -16.36
N ARG A 235 -10.19 16.62 -17.48
CA ARG A 235 -11.30 17.35 -18.08
C ARG A 235 -12.55 17.33 -17.21
N ASN A 236 -12.93 16.18 -16.67
CA ASN A 236 -14.24 16.03 -16.02
C ASN A 236 -14.14 16.22 -14.51
N LEU A 237 -13.09 15.70 -13.86
CA LEU A 237 -12.94 15.81 -12.41
C LEU A 237 -12.17 17.07 -12.02
N GLY A 238 -11.03 17.33 -12.68
CA GLY A 238 -10.17 18.49 -12.40
C GLY A 238 -10.85 19.80 -12.75
N GLN A 239 -11.12 20.04 -14.04
CA GLN A 239 -11.79 21.27 -14.51
C GLN A 239 -13.23 21.39 -13.98
N GLY A 240 -13.87 20.26 -13.65
CA GLY A 240 -15.17 20.21 -12.99
C GLY A 240 -15.15 20.53 -11.50
N GLY A 241 -13.97 20.71 -10.88
CA GLY A 241 -13.82 21.04 -9.46
C GLY A 241 -14.17 19.91 -8.49
N MET A 242 -14.19 18.66 -8.95
CA MET A 242 -14.50 17.48 -8.12
C MET A 242 -13.27 16.94 -7.37
N ILE A 243 -12.07 17.28 -7.85
CA ILE A 243 -10.79 16.97 -7.21
C ILE A 243 -9.92 18.22 -7.13
N SER A 244 -8.95 18.22 -6.21
CA SER A 244 -7.97 19.30 -6.14
C SER A 244 -6.98 19.18 -7.31
N PRO A 245 -6.43 20.31 -7.83
CA PRO A 245 -5.43 20.26 -8.90
C PRO A 245 -4.22 19.37 -8.57
N ASP A 246 -3.83 19.32 -7.29
CA ASP A 246 -2.72 18.50 -6.81
C ASP A 246 -3.05 17.01 -6.70
N ASP A 247 -4.30 16.58 -6.74
CA ASP A 247 -4.67 15.16 -6.62
C ASP A 247 -4.14 14.33 -7.80
N THR A 248 -3.87 14.96 -8.93
CA THR A 248 -3.21 14.33 -10.10
C THR A 248 -1.77 13.88 -9.81
N SER A 249 -1.14 14.39 -8.75
CA SER A 249 0.18 13.93 -8.31
C SER A 249 0.15 12.64 -7.49
N LEU A 250 -1.04 12.19 -7.06
CA LEU A 250 -1.19 10.95 -6.30
C LEU A 250 -0.86 9.69 -7.14
N TYR A 251 -0.84 9.81 -8.47
CA TYR A 251 -0.56 8.70 -9.38
C TYR A 251 0.39 9.12 -10.50
N LYS A 252 1.04 8.13 -11.09
CA LYS A 252 1.90 8.28 -12.26
C LYS A 252 1.31 7.50 -13.43
N ILE A 253 1.03 8.16 -14.55
CA ILE A 253 0.74 7.47 -15.83
C ILE A 253 2.06 7.29 -16.59
N THR A 254 2.30 6.09 -17.10
CA THR A 254 3.44 5.78 -17.97
C THR A 254 3.15 4.57 -18.84
N ASN A 255 3.87 4.44 -19.95
CA ASN A 255 3.85 3.29 -20.86
C ASN A 255 5.20 2.54 -20.87
N ASP A 256 6.06 2.80 -19.88
CA ASP A 256 7.39 2.21 -19.76
C ASP A 256 7.54 1.55 -18.39
N VAL A 257 7.84 0.26 -18.40
CA VAL A 257 8.06 -0.55 -17.19
C VAL A 257 9.22 -0.01 -16.36
N ASN A 258 10.28 0.49 -17.00
CA ASN A 258 11.43 1.04 -16.29
C ASN A 258 11.06 2.33 -15.54
N ILE A 259 10.24 3.19 -16.14
CA ILE A 259 9.72 4.39 -15.47
C ILE A 259 8.83 3.98 -14.29
N ALA A 260 7.98 2.96 -14.45
CA ALA A 260 7.13 2.46 -13.36
C ALA A 260 7.96 1.94 -12.18
N VAL A 261 8.99 1.13 -12.45
CA VAL A 261 9.91 0.61 -11.42
C VAL A 261 10.66 1.76 -10.75
N GLN A 262 11.20 2.71 -11.52
CA GLN A 262 11.91 3.87 -10.98
C GLN A 262 11.02 4.74 -10.10
N GLU A 263 9.76 4.96 -10.48
CA GLU A 263 8.79 5.70 -9.66
C GLU A 263 8.64 5.04 -8.28
N ILE A 264 8.46 3.72 -8.24
CA ILE A 264 8.30 2.96 -7.00
C ILE A 264 9.56 3.00 -6.13
N LEU A 265 10.73 2.74 -6.73
CA LEU A 265 12.00 2.70 -5.99
C LEU A 265 12.40 4.09 -5.49
N ARG A 266 12.24 5.12 -6.33
CA ARG A 266 12.55 6.51 -5.98
C ARG A 266 11.68 7.01 -4.85
N PHE A 267 10.39 6.65 -4.82
CA PHE A 267 9.48 7.06 -3.75
C PHE A 267 10.01 6.69 -2.35
N TYR A 268 10.78 5.61 -2.24
CA TYR A 268 11.36 5.16 -0.99
C TYR A 268 12.89 5.28 -0.89
N ARG A 269 13.49 6.12 -1.74
CA ARG A 269 14.94 6.32 -1.77
C ARG A 269 15.44 6.94 -0.47
N ARG A 270 14.81 8.04 -0.06
CA ARG A 270 15.10 8.78 1.18
C ARG A 270 13.91 8.77 2.12
N TYR A 271 12.68 8.91 1.61
CA TYR A 271 11.47 8.70 2.41
C TYR A 271 11.36 7.22 2.81
N HIS A 272 11.09 6.97 4.09
CA HIS A 272 10.91 5.62 4.61
C HIS A 272 9.42 5.33 4.87
N SER A 273 8.79 6.18 5.69
CA SER A 273 7.40 6.03 6.11
C SER A 273 6.89 7.31 6.80
N MET A 274 5.61 7.32 7.16
CA MET A 274 4.98 8.41 7.89
C MET A 274 4.09 7.90 9.02
N ARG A 275 3.84 8.76 10.00
CA ARG A 275 2.82 8.54 11.04
C ARG A 275 2.32 9.84 11.62
N TYR A 276 1.18 9.79 12.30
CA TYR A 276 0.73 10.90 13.15
C TYR A 276 1.13 10.69 14.62
N VAL A 277 1.65 11.75 15.24
CA VAL A 277 1.89 11.86 16.68
C VAL A 277 1.09 13.04 17.17
N ARG A 278 -0.06 12.77 17.80
CA ARG A 278 -1.10 13.78 18.10
C ARG A 278 -1.54 14.54 16.83
N ASP A 279 -1.29 15.86 16.77
CA ASP A 279 -1.59 16.74 15.65
C ASP A 279 -0.44 16.85 14.63
N ARG A 280 0.74 16.31 14.93
CA ARG A 280 1.93 16.40 14.08
C ARG A 280 2.03 15.21 13.14
N LEU A 281 2.33 15.49 11.87
CA LEU A 281 2.78 14.48 10.93
C LEU A 281 4.29 14.32 11.08
N VAL A 282 4.74 13.07 11.14
CA VAL A 282 6.15 12.70 11.26
C VAL A 282 6.51 11.84 10.07
N PHE A 283 7.40 12.33 9.23
CA PHE A 283 8.07 11.53 8.21
C PHE A 283 9.34 10.95 8.78
N ARG A 284 9.59 9.68 8.50
CA ARG A 284 10.85 9.00 8.76
C ARG A 284 11.64 8.96 7.48
N LEU A 285 12.92 9.31 7.56
CA LEU A 285 13.83 9.30 6.44
C LEU A 285 14.93 8.28 6.67
N LYS A 286 15.46 7.72 5.59
CA LYS A 286 16.66 6.87 5.62
C LYS A 286 17.93 7.69 5.86
N GLU A 287 17.93 8.95 5.44
CA GLU A 287 19.07 9.86 5.51
C GLU A 287 18.63 11.27 5.89
N ARG A 288 19.53 12.05 6.49
CA ARG A 288 19.27 13.46 6.85
C ARG A 288 19.28 14.33 5.59
N LEU A 289 18.41 15.33 5.57
CA LEU A 289 18.47 16.42 4.61
C LEU A 289 19.55 17.43 5.00
N THR A 290 20.14 18.06 3.97
CA THR A 290 20.97 19.26 4.14
C THR A 290 20.11 20.45 4.56
N ASP A 291 20.73 21.44 5.22
CA ASP A 291 20.02 22.64 5.65
C ASP A 291 19.45 23.43 4.46
N ALA A 292 20.15 23.45 3.32
CA ALA A 292 19.67 24.05 2.09
C ALA A 292 18.40 23.36 1.55
N LYS A 293 18.37 22.02 1.56
CA LYS A 293 17.19 21.26 1.14
C LYS A 293 16.04 21.52 2.10
N LEU A 294 16.28 21.49 3.42
CA LEU A 294 15.25 21.78 4.42
C LEU A 294 14.68 23.20 4.30
N ALA A 295 15.52 24.20 3.99
CA ALA A 295 15.08 25.56 3.73
C ALA A 295 14.18 25.64 2.48
N SER A 296 14.58 24.99 1.38
CA SER A 296 13.77 24.88 0.17
C SER A 296 12.41 24.20 0.42
N LEU A 297 12.37 23.13 1.22
CA LEU A 297 11.09 22.49 1.60
C LEU A 297 10.18 23.45 2.36
N ASN A 298 10.73 24.25 3.27
CA ASN A 298 9.96 25.22 4.05
C ASN A 298 9.43 26.38 3.20
N GLU A 299 10.18 26.82 2.19
CA GLU A 299 9.73 27.83 1.25
C GLU A 299 8.59 27.29 0.37
N ASN A 300 8.78 26.12 -0.22
CA ASN A 300 7.90 25.58 -1.26
C ASN A 300 6.63 24.87 -0.75
N PHE A 301 6.60 24.47 0.53
CA PHE A 301 5.49 23.70 1.12
C PHE A 301 4.94 24.34 2.42
N SER A 302 5.11 25.66 2.59
CA SER A 302 4.51 26.37 3.73
C SER A 302 2.97 26.43 3.66
N ASP A 303 2.40 26.33 2.46
CA ASP A 303 0.96 26.35 2.17
C ASP A 303 0.19 25.16 2.78
N ILE A 304 0.86 24.05 3.05
CA ILE A 304 0.25 22.84 3.62
C ILE A 304 0.37 22.78 5.15
N LEU A 305 0.98 23.77 5.78
CA LEU A 305 1.19 23.82 7.23
C LEU A 305 0.09 24.63 7.91
N VAL A 306 -0.46 24.11 9.01
CA VAL A 306 -1.37 24.85 9.88
C VAL A 306 -0.62 25.91 10.70
N LYS A 307 0.60 25.55 11.15
CA LYS A 307 1.46 26.39 11.99
C LYS A 307 2.91 25.95 11.90
N GLY A 308 3.82 26.88 12.18
CA GLY A 308 5.26 26.61 12.27
C GLY A 308 5.86 26.28 10.92
N LYS A 309 6.87 25.41 10.95
CA LYS A 309 7.70 25.04 9.80
C LYS A 309 7.97 23.53 9.80
N ILE A 310 8.49 22.99 8.71
CA ILE A 310 9.03 21.63 8.63
C ILE A 310 10.35 21.59 9.38
N GLU A 311 10.45 20.71 10.38
CA GLU A 311 11.61 20.62 11.26
C GLU A 311 12.27 19.25 11.17
N GLN A 312 13.61 19.24 11.01
CA GLN A 312 14.37 18.00 11.03
C GLN A 312 14.83 17.65 12.44
N THR A 313 14.38 16.52 12.97
CA THR A 313 14.59 16.11 14.36
C THR A 313 15.11 14.66 14.47
N LYS A 314 15.37 14.20 15.70
CA LYS A 314 15.57 12.78 16.03
C LYS A 314 14.21 12.13 16.31
N SER A 315 14.19 10.87 16.75
CA SER A 315 12.96 10.24 17.24
C SER A 315 12.27 11.08 18.31
N LEU A 316 10.94 11.15 18.23
CA LEU A 316 10.13 11.75 19.28
C LEU A 316 10.00 10.77 20.45
N PRO A 317 9.91 11.25 21.71
CA PRO A 317 9.70 10.38 22.87
C PRO A 317 8.47 9.48 22.75
N GLU A 318 7.40 9.96 22.10
CA GLU A 318 6.17 9.21 21.87
C GLU A 318 6.39 7.98 20.94
N GLU A 319 7.49 7.94 20.19
CA GLU A 319 7.83 6.81 19.29
C GLU A 319 8.69 5.72 19.97
N ALA A 320 8.89 5.76 21.29
CA ALA A 320 9.80 4.86 22.02
C ALA A 320 9.48 3.36 21.87
N GLY A 321 8.25 3.00 21.49
CA GLY A 321 7.82 1.62 21.24
C GLY A 321 8.30 1.01 19.92
N GLU A 322 9.10 1.72 19.11
CA GLU A 322 9.55 1.28 17.78
C GLU A 322 11.08 1.36 17.66
N PRO A 323 11.80 0.45 18.34
CA PRO A 323 13.25 0.52 18.47
C PRO A 323 13.99 0.33 17.15
N ASP A 324 13.45 -0.46 16.22
CA ASP A 324 14.02 -0.70 14.89
C ASP A 324 14.02 0.57 14.01
N LEU A 325 13.21 1.57 14.36
CA LEU A 325 13.04 2.82 13.63
C LEU A 325 13.63 4.01 14.40
N ALA A 326 14.17 3.81 15.61
CA ALA A 326 14.70 4.87 16.46
C ALA A 326 15.87 5.64 15.82
N GLY A 327 16.70 4.96 15.01
CA GLY A 327 17.86 5.56 14.34
C GLY A 327 17.55 6.50 13.17
N LEU A 328 16.34 6.46 12.62
CA LEU A 328 15.97 7.21 11.41
C LEU A 328 15.85 8.73 11.68
N PRO A 329 16.31 9.62 10.80
CA PRO A 329 15.96 11.04 10.88
C PRO A 329 14.46 11.28 10.73
N ARG A 330 13.93 12.34 11.38
CA ARG A 330 12.53 12.75 11.28
C ARG A 330 12.40 14.09 10.55
N LEU A 331 11.37 14.23 9.73
CA LEU A 331 10.77 15.55 9.44
C LEU A 331 9.43 15.65 10.15
N VAL A 332 9.25 16.70 10.95
CA VAL A 332 8.04 16.94 11.72
C VAL A 332 7.36 18.18 11.17
N LEU A 333 6.06 18.09 10.90
CA LEU A 333 5.27 19.17 10.36
C LEU A 333 3.83 19.17 10.90
N ASN A 334 3.25 20.35 11.07
CA ASN A 334 1.83 20.51 11.43
C ASN A 334 0.98 20.50 10.16
N PHE A 335 0.91 19.35 9.49
CA PHE A 335 0.18 19.20 8.23
C PHE A 335 -1.32 19.47 8.39
N ASN A 336 -1.91 20.17 7.42
CA ASN A 336 -3.33 20.53 7.41
C ASN A 336 -4.32 19.37 7.25
N ARG A 337 -3.82 18.14 6.99
CA ARG A 337 -4.61 16.91 6.79
C ARG A 337 -5.61 16.99 5.63
N ARG A 338 -5.37 17.87 4.66
CA ARG A 338 -6.26 18.11 3.51
C ARG A 338 -5.53 18.11 2.19
N SER A 339 -4.33 18.70 2.13
CA SER A 339 -3.57 18.86 0.89
C SER A 339 -2.74 17.61 0.57
N LEU A 340 -3.38 16.45 0.44
CA LEU A 340 -2.71 15.15 0.31
C LEU A 340 -1.94 15.05 -1.03
N GLY A 341 -2.47 15.55 -2.14
CA GLY A 341 -1.70 15.67 -3.39
C GLY A 341 -0.42 16.50 -3.21
N ARG A 342 -0.50 17.62 -2.50
CA ARG A 342 0.67 18.44 -2.23
C ARG A 342 1.66 17.77 -1.26
N LEU A 343 1.16 16.98 -0.31
CA LEU A 343 1.98 16.12 0.55
C LEU A 343 2.76 15.07 -0.26
N ARG A 344 2.15 14.49 -1.29
CA ARG A 344 2.85 13.60 -2.23
C ARG A 344 3.99 14.32 -2.95
N LYS A 345 3.77 15.53 -3.45
CA LYS A 345 4.83 16.35 -4.07
C LYS A 345 5.97 16.67 -3.07
N LEU A 346 5.68 16.84 -1.78
CA LEU A 346 6.71 16.98 -0.75
C LEU A 346 7.56 15.70 -0.63
N ILE A 347 6.94 14.52 -0.68
CA ILE A 347 7.68 13.24 -0.69
C ILE A 347 8.55 13.13 -1.94
N ASP A 348 8.06 13.53 -3.11
CA ASP A 348 8.84 13.51 -4.35
C ASP A 348 10.07 14.43 -4.24
N GLU A 349 9.91 15.62 -3.66
CA GLU A 349 10.98 16.59 -3.45
C GLU A 349 12.01 16.11 -2.41
N ILE A 350 11.56 15.44 -1.33
CA ILE A 350 12.45 14.80 -0.34
C ILE A 350 13.33 13.74 -1.01
N ASN A 351 12.80 13.02 -1.99
CA ASN A 351 13.50 11.98 -2.73
C ASN A 351 14.28 12.49 -3.95
N ALA A 352 14.11 13.75 -4.33
CA ALA A 352 14.96 14.39 -5.31
C ALA A 352 16.40 14.52 -4.76
N ASP A 353 17.37 14.41 -5.68
CA ASP A 353 18.83 14.50 -5.45
C ASP A 353 19.47 13.27 -4.82
#